data_AF-A0A1X7TC15-F1
#
_entry.id   AF-A0A1X7TC15-F1
#
_cell.length_a   1.000
_cell.length_b   1.000
_cell.length_c   1.000
_cell.angle_alpha   90.00
_cell.angle_beta   90.00
_cell.angle_gamma   90.00
#
_symmetry.space_group_name_H-M   'P 1'
#
loop_
_entity.id
_entity.type
_entity.pdbx_description
1 polymer ?
#
loop_
_entity_poly.entity_id
_entity_poly.type
_entity_poly.pdbx_seq_one_letter_code
_entity_poly.pdbx_strand_id
1 'polypeptide(L)'
;MSVLLIGSTGMGKSTFGNFLLDPDEKHMFDNPTFAPAKNNRPKTQEVKVVRQKVQIEGGRSEMLAIIDTPGLNENAQRDLSHMIQIIKKLNECKEIRACILVVKFNAKIDAQYKATIEYYSKLLPGLFDKNVIIVMTDYATDERSEILRQRLHINVEEVKRNTILELGQCSSNQISYSPQLFMIDCLPTTSAEMEIHKKEREAILDYIFQLPPIKVENQMVAKTDYIKHKDNEKYEKLQGEIKGYSENLKEAHKESKNAIDQTRHKKIESIEIESKVNDLEDKLHDKDTPDTVVAVRHSINEGWNIKKIFGKTTRDFNIESPQEISNYTTWSNGNCEFKEIVQTPHTVRGRVVGNFLHGIYASVTVNVEKRVKYAKEIEDLKKELRKANADLAQCEEKWKEFRENHKKSLHEIELLEKYIAERKVAAQKCHSDLMTMEEAALRLAELEEEK
;
A
#
# COMPACT_ATOMS: atom_id res chain seq x y z
N MET A 1 -6.70 5.42 -43.33
CA MET A 1 -6.67 4.07 -42.74
C MET A 1 -5.24 3.63 -42.52
N SER A 2 -4.98 2.73 -41.57
CA SER A 2 -3.61 2.26 -41.28
C SER A 2 -3.52 0.74 -41.37
N VAL A 3 -2.45 0.21 -41.94
CA VAL A 3 -2.14 -1.23 -41.96
C VAL A 3 -0.75 -1.46 -41.39
N LEU A 4 -0.61 -2.56 -40.65
CA LEU A 4 0.65 -2.99 -40.07
C LEU A 4 1.23 -4.13 -40.91
N LEU A 5 2.47 -3.99 -41.39
CA LEU A 5 3.17 -5.05 -42.11
C LEU A 5 4.08 -5.80 -41.13
N ILE A 6 3.85 -7.09 -40.92
CA ILE A 6 4.68 -7.95 -40.07
C ILE A 6 5.28 -9.11 -40.87
N GLY A 7 6.41 -9.64 -40.39
CA GLY A 7 7.10 -10.76 -41.02
C GLY A 7 8.62 -10.69 -40.83
N SER A 8 9.30 -11.82 -41.03
CA SER A 8 10.76 -11.92 -40.86
C SER A 8 11.53 -10.99 -41.82
N THR A 9 12.81 -10.76 -41.51
CA THR A 9 13.72 -10.07 -42.44
C THR A 9 13.77 -10.78 -43.78
N GLY A 10 13.72 -10.01 -44.87
CA GLY A 10 13.83 -10.57 -46.22
C GLY A 10 12.55 -11.17 -46.80
N MET A 11 11.41 -11.14 -46.09
CA MET A 11 10.12 -11.65 -46.62
C MET A 11 9.43 -10.71 -47.63
N GLY A 12 10.02 -9.55 -47.93
CA GLY A 12 9.48 -8.62 -48.92
C GLY A 12 8.50 -7.57 -48.38
N LYS A 13 8.45 -7.34 -47.06
CA LYS A 13 7.57 -6.32 -46.42
C LYS A 13 7.65 -4.95 -47.08
N SER A 14 8.85 -4.38 -47.16
CA SER A 14 9.07 -3.05 -47.74
C SER A 14 8.75 -2.99 -49.24
N THR A 15 9.07 -4.04 -49.99
CA THR A 15 8.73 -4.14 -51.42
C THR A 15 7.22 -4.20 -51.63
N PHE A 16 6.53 -5.03 -50.84
CA PHE A 16 5.08 -5.12 -50.85
C PHE A 16 4.41 -3.81 -50.41
N GLY A 17 4.95 -3.16 -49.38
CA GLY A 17 4.50 -1.84 -48.94
C GLY A 17 4.60 -0.80 -50.05
N ASN A 18 5.70 -0.78 -50.82
CA ASN A 18 5.81 0.10 -51.99
C ASN A 18 4.76 -0.24 -53.04
N PHE A 19 4.60 -1.52 -53.36
CA PHE A 19 3.64 -1.97 -54.38
C PHE A 19 2.19 -1.61 -54.01
N LEU A 20 1.83 -1.74 -52.73
CA LEU A 20 0.53 -1.30 -52.23
C LEU A 20 0.31 0.22 -52.39
N LEU A 21 1.34 1.04 -52.16
CA LEU A 21 1.23 2.50 -52.30
C LEU A 21 1.10 2.89 -53.77
N ASP A 22 2.01 2.41 -54.60
CA ASP A 22 2.09 2.73 -56.02
C ASP A 22 2.85 1.62 -56.77
N PRO A 23 2.19 0.85 -57.65
CA PRO A 23 2.82 -0.23 -58.40
C PRO A 23 3.63 0.26 -59.61
N ASP A 24 3.68 1.57 -59.89
CA ASP A 24 4.42 2.12 -61.03
C ASP A 24 5.93 1.81 -60.92
N GLU A 25 6.54 1.41 -62.05
CA GLU A 25 7.96 1.04 -62.11
C GLU A 25 8.89 2.12 -61.56
N LYS A 26 8.61 3.39 -61.85
CA LYS A 26 9.40 4.53 -61.34
C LYS A 26 9.38 4.59 -59.81
N HIS A 27 8.23 4.33 -59.19
CA HIS A 27 8.15 4.26 -57.73
C HIS A 27 8.89 3.03 -57.21
N MET A 28 8.67 1.86 -57.82
CA MET A 28 9.24 0.61 -57.34
C MET A 28 10.77 0.54 -57.44
N PHE A 29 11.37 1.13 -58.48
CA PHE A 29 12.80 1.02 -58.76
C PHE A 29 13.60 2.30 -58.53
N ASP A 30 13.08 3.47 -58.93
CA ASP A 30 13.85 4.72 -58.94
C ASP A 30 13.71 5.47 -57.62
N ASN A 31 12.49 5.56 -57.09
CA ASN A 31 12.19 6.31 -55.87
C ASN A 31 11.25 5.56 -54.91
N PRO A 32 11.67 4.40 -54.37
CA PRO A 32 10.84 3.61 -53.48
C PRO A 32 10.63 4.30 -52.14
N THR A 33 9.38 4.34 -51.70
CA THR A 33 8.99 4.91 -50.40
C THR A 33 9.69 4.21 -49.23
N PHE A 34 9.76 2.89 -49.25
CA PHE A 34 10.50 2.05 -48.31
C PHE A 34 11.71 1.46 -49.03
N ALA A 35 12.92 1.65 -48.52
CA ALA A 35 14.13 1.18 -49.20
C ALA A 35 14.20 -0.36 -49.18
N PRO A 36 14.08 -1.07 -50.32
CA PRO A 36 14.20 -2.51 -50.33
C PRO A 36 15.66 -2.94 -50.07
N ALA A 37 15.84 -4.12 -49.49
CA ALA A 37 17.17 -4.69 -49.28
C ALA A 37 17.81 -4.98 -50.65
N LYS A 38 18.95 -4.34 -50.96
CA LYS A 38 19.72 -4.58 -52.19
C LYS A 38 20.72 -5.76 -52.05
N ASN A 39 21.02 -6.18 -50.81
CA ASN A 39 21.96 -7.25 -50.42
C ASN A 39 21.34 -8.09 -49.27
N ASN A 40 21.96 -9.20 -48.86
CA ASN A 40 21.58 -10.03 -47.68
C ASN A 40 21.65 -9.30 -46.31
N ARG A 41 21.73 -7.97 -46.27
CA ARG A 41 21.74 -7.18 -45.03
C ARG A 41 20.40 -6.46 -44.86
N PRO A 42 19.75 -6.56 -43.68
CA PRO A 42 18.54 -5.80 -43.39
C PRO A 42 18.81 -4.30 -43.50
N LYS A 43 17.94 -3.57 -44.23
CA LYS A 43 17.99 -2.10 -44.34
C LYS A 43 16.95 -1.39 -43.48
N THR A 44 15.81 -2.03 -43.20
CA THR A 44 14.78 -1.49 -42.31
C THR A 44 15.23 -1.70 -40.87
N GLN A 45 15.88 -0.69 -40.31
CA GLN A 45 16.36 -0.66 -38.92
C GLN A 45 15.41 0.10 -37.98
N GLU A 46 14.38 0.76 -38.53
CA GLU A 46 13.43 1.58 -37.77
C GLU A 46 12.01 1.36 -38.31
N VAL A 47 11.01 1.58 -37.46
CA VAL A 47 9.61 1.54 -37.85
C VAL A 47 9.27 2.78 -38.68
N LYS A 48 8.89 2.59 -39.94
CA LYS A 48 8.54 3.69 -40.84
C LYS A 48 7.04 3.72 -41.09
N VAL A 49 6.41 4.88 -40.86
CA VAL A 49 5.00 5.11 -41.19
C VAL A 49 4.93 6.06 -42.38
N VAL A 50 4.29 5.62 -43.47
CA VAL A 50 4.06 6.48 -44.64
C VAL A 50 2.58 6.55 -44.95
N ARG A 51 2.11 7.76 -45.28
CA ARG A 51 0.73 8.06 -45.65
C ARG A 51 0.72 8.52 -47.09
N GLN A 52 0.11 7.74 -48.00
CA GLN A 52 -0.08 8.13 -49.40
C GLN A 52 -1.50 7.85 -49.89
N LYS A 53 -2.03 8.76 -50.72
CA LYS A 53 -3.30 8.54 -51.41
C LYS A 53 -3.11 7.41 -52.41
N VAL A 54 -3.91 6.37 -52.31
CA VAL A 54 -3.89 5.21 -53.20
C VAL A 54 -5.14 5.20 -54.07
N GLN A 55 -4.99 4.81 -55.33
CA GLN A 55 -6.13 4.57 -56.22
C GLN A 55 -6.66 3.15 -56.04
N ILE A 56 -7.99 3.04 -56.05
CA ILE A 56 -8.78 1.82 -55.93
C ILE A 56 -9.79 1.78 -57.08
N GLU A 57 -10.37 0.61 -57.31
CA GLU A 57 -11.40 0.37 -58.32
C GLU A 57 -12.53 1.43 -58.26
N GLY A 58 -12.95 1.85 -59.46
CA GLY A 58 -13.96 2.90 -59.67
C GLY A 58 -13.43 4.33 -59.60
N GLY A 59 -12.10 4.53 -59.64
CA GLY A 59 -11.47 5.86 -59.61
C GLY A 59 -11.50 6.52 -58.21
N ARG A 60 -11.81 5.75 -57.17
CA ARG A 60 -11.81 6.22 -55.78
C ARG A 60 -10.36 6.36 -55.30
N SER A 61 -10.08 7.45 -54.59
CA SER A 61 -8.78 7.67 -53.96
C SER A 61 -8.94 7.75 -52.46
N GLU A 62 -8.27 6.85 -51.75
CA GLU A 62 -8.34 6.75 -50.29
C GLU A 62 -6.98 6.95 -49.64
N MET A 63 -7.00 7.37 -48.38
CA MET A 63 -5.80 7.66 -47.62
C MET A 63 -5.28 6.38 -46.94
N LEU A 64 -4.23 5.75 -47.48
CA LEU A 64 -3.57 4.59 -46.88
C LEU A 64 -2.34 5.00 -46.08
N ALA A 65 -2.23 4.51 -44.85
CA ALA A 65 -1.05 4.57 -44.01
C ALA A 65 -0.46 3.16 -43.87
N ILE A 66 0.80 2.98 -44.22
CA ILE A 66 1.52 1.72 -44.06
C ILE A 66 2.55 1.90 -42.94
N ILE A 67 2.51 0.99 -41.96
CA ILE A 67 3.48 0.85 -40.89
C ILE A 67 4.39 -0.32 -41.26
N ASP A 68 5.56 -0.02 -41.82
CA ASP A 68 6.59 -1.03 -42.14
C ASP A 68 7.45 -1.28 -40.90
N THR A 69 7.51 -2.53 -40.44
CA THR A 69 8.26 -2.90 -39.25
C THR A 69 9.64 -3.46 -39.63
N PRO A 70 10.66 -3.25 -38.78
CA PRO A 70 11.91 -4.00 -38.90
C PRO A 70 11.64 -5.51 -38.75
N GLY A 71 12.60 -6.33 -39.19
CA GLY A 71 12.62 -7.73 -38.77
C GLY A 71 13.01 -7.83 -37.29
N LEU A 72 12.44 -8.78 -36.58
CA LEU A 72 12.70 -9.01 -35.17
C LEU A 72 13.66 -10.20 -34.99
N ASN A 73 14.26 -10.32 -33.79
CA ASN A 73 15.25 -11.34 -33.38
C ASN A 73 16.71 -11.01 -33.75
N GLU A 74 17.17 -9.78 -33.48
CA GLU A 74 18.61 -9.45 -33.60
C GLU A 74 19.34 -9.48 -32.25
N ASN A 75 18.83 -8.78 -31.24
CA ASN A 75 19.30 -8.78 -29.85
C ASN A 75 18.27 -8.12 -28.92
N ALA A 76 18.29 -8.46 -27.62
CA ALA A 76 17.27 -8.03 -26.65
C ALA A 76 17.05 -6.50 -26.57
N GLN A 77 18.11 -5.71 -26.72
CA GLN A 77 18.04 -4.25 -26.69
C GLN A 77 17.36 -3.68 -27.96
N ARG A 78 17.77 -4.16 -29.14
CA ARG A 78 17.16 -3.78 -30.42
C ARG A 78 15.73 -4.24 -30.48
N ASP A 79 15.45 -5.45 -30.02
CA ASP A 79 14.09 -5.97 -29.97
C ASP A 79 13.22 -5.08 -29.06
N LEU A 80 13.66 -4.72 -27.85
CA LEU A 80 12.90 -3.79 -26.98
C LEU A 80 12.71 -2.41 -27.62
N SER A 81 13.78 -1.84 -28.21
CA SER A 81 13.71 -0.54 -28.89
C SER A 81 12.71 -0.58 -30.06
N HIS A 82 12.74 -1.64 -30.87
CA HIS A 82 11.78 -1.87 -31.93
C HIS A 82 10.34 -1.99 -31.39
N MET A 83 10.11 -2.68 -30.25
CA MET A 83 8.78 -2.75 -29.63
C MET A 83 8.25 -1.37 -29.27
N ILE A 84 9.08 -0.59 -28.56
CA ILE A 84 8.73 0.75 -28.12
C ILE A 84 8.35 1.59 -29.34
N GLN A 85 9.13 1.52 -30.42
CA GLN A 85 8.81 2.24 -31.66
C GLN A 85 7.50 1.77 -32.30
N ILE A 86 7.27 0.45 -32.41
CA ILE A 86 6.05 -0.11 -33.00
C ILE A 86 4.82 0.34 -32.20
N ILE A 87 4.84 0.13 -30.87
CA ILE A 87 3.74 0.51 -29.97
C ILE A 87 3.50 2.01 -29.99
N LYS A 88 4.57 2.83 -29.98
CA LYS A 88 4.44 4.28 -30.11
C LYS A 88 3.71 4.67 -31.40
N LYS A 89 4.09 4.07 -32.54
CA LYS A 89 3.44 4.35 -33.83
C LYS A 89 2.01 3.84 -33.91
N LEU A 90 1.70 2.71 -33.29
CA LEU A 90 0.33 2.21 -33.18
C LEU A 90 -0.54 3.14 -32.33
N ASN A 91 -0.05 3.56 -31.16
CA ASN A 91 -0.74 4.53 -30.29
C ASN A 91 -0.97 5.88 -31.00
N GLU A 92 0.00 6.37 -31.79
CA GLU A 92 -0.16 7.56 -32.63
C GLU A 92 -1.24 7.38 -33.72
N CYS A 93 -1.39 6.16 -34.26
CA CYS A 93 -2.40 5.84 -35.27
C CYS A 93 -3.81 5.69 -34.69
N LYS A 94 -3.94 5.34 -33.40
CA LYS A 94 -5.19 5.05 -32.65
C LYS A 94 -5.99 3.85 -33.15
N GLU A 95 -6.02 3.65 -34.45
CA GLU A 95 -6.67 2.52 -35.13
C GLU A 95 -5.84 1.99 -36.29
N ILE A 96 -5.97 0.69 -36.54
CA ILE A 96 -5.48 0.02 -37.75
C ILE A 96 -6.60 -0.83 -38.34
N ARG A 97 -6.60 -1.09 -39.64
CA ARG A 97 -7.60 -1.93 -40.30
C ARG A 97 -7.15 -3.36 -40.52
N ALA A 98 -5.86 -3.58 -40.75
CA ALA A 98 -5.35 -4.92 -40.99
C ALA A 98 -3.95 -5.09 -40.44
N CYS A 99 -3.66 -6.31 -40.00
CA CYS A 99 -2.32 -6.82 -39.78
C CYS A 99 -1.97 -7.73 -40.96
N ILE A 100 -1.01 -7.33 -41.78
CA ILE A 100 -0.62 -8.08 -42.97
C ILE A 100 0.66 -8.83 -42.66
N LEU A 101 0.55 -10.15 -42.61
CA LEU A 101 1.67 -11.06 -42.49
C LEU A 101 2.25 -11.34 -43.87
N VAL A 102 3.45 -10.84 -44.10
CA VAL A 102 4.15 -10.98 -45.37
C VAL A 102 5.09 -12.18 -45.28
N VAL A 103 4.91 -13.14 -46.19
CA VAL A 103 5.64 -14.40 -46.25
C VAL A 103 6.08 -14.63 -47.69
N LYS A 104 7.26 -15.19 -47.91
CA LYS A 104 7.63 -15.60 -49.27
C LYS A 104 6.94 -16.89 -49.69
N PHE A 105 6.49 -16.95 -50.93
CA PHE A 105 5.91 -18.15 -51.51
C PHE A 105 6.90 -19.32 -51.43
N ASN A 106 6.44 -20.45 -50.91
CA ASN A 106 7.24 -21.67 -50.75
C ASN A 106 8.51 -21.49 -49.87
N ALA A 107 8.60 -20.42 -49.07
CA ALA A 107 9.63 -20.30 -48.06
C ALA A 107 9.33 -21.25 -46.89
N LYS A 108 10.37 -21.88 -46.35
CA LYS A 108 10.24 -22.66 -45.13
C LYS A 108 9.92 -21.72 -43.98
N ILE A 109 8.88 -22.04 -43.22
CA ILE A 109 8.62 -21.40 -41.94
C ILE A 109 9.68 -21.91 -40.96
N ASP A 110 10.71 -21.09 -40.77
CA ASP A 110 11.81 -21.37 -39.88
C ASP A 110 11.51 -20.94 -38.43
N ALA A 111 12.41 -21.30 -37.51
CA ALA A 111 12.27 -20.93 -36.10
C ALA A 111 12.20 -19.41 -35.91
N GLN A 112 12.87 -18.62 -36.76
CA GLN A 112 12.86 -17.16 -36.69
C GLN A 112 11.47 -16.59 -37.03
N TYR A 113 10.80 -17.16 -38.02
CA TYR A 113 9.43 -16.79 -38.38
C TYR A 113 8.44 -17.13 -37.28
N LYS A 114 8.54 -18.34 -36.69
CA LYS A 114 7.69 -18.74 -35.55
C LYS A 114 7.86 -17.79 -34.37
N ALA A 115 9.11 -17.50 -34.01
CA ALA A 115 9.44 -16.53 -32.96
C ALA A 115 8.90 -15.12 -33.29
N THR A 116 8.93 -14.69 -34.55
CA THR A 116 8.38 -13.39 -34.98
C THR A 116 6.86 -13.33 -34.77
N ILE A 117 6.13 -14.38 -35.13
CA ILE A 117 4.67 -14.44 -34.92
C ILE A 117 4.34 -14.49 -33.43
N GLU A 118 4.98 -15.39 -32.68
CA GLU A 118 4.80 -15.51 -31.23
C GLU A 118 5.10 -14.19 -30.51
N TYR A 119 6.07 -13.44 -31.02
CA TYR A 119 6.40 -12.14 -30.50
C TYR A 119 5.28 -11.13 -30.76
N TYR A 120 4.79 -11.02 -32.00
CA TYR A 120 3.71 -10.08 -32.31
C TYR A 120 2.40 -10.44 -31.61
N SER A 121 2.12 -11.72 -31.39
CA SER A 121 0.93 -12.18 -30.66
C SER A 121 0.98 -11.83 -29.18
N LYS A 122 2.18 -11.80 -28.58
CA LYS A 122 2.40 -11.28 -27.23
C LYS A 122 2.36 -9.75 -27.18
N LEU A 123 2.90 -9.08 -28.20
CA LEU A 123 2.99 -7.62 -28.25
C LEU A 123 1.62 -6.95 -28.39
N LEU A 124 0.72 -7.53 -29.19
CA LEU A 124 -0.59 -6.97 -29.47
C LEU A 124 -1.66 -8.04 -29.24
N PRO A 125 -2.01 -8.32 -27.97
CA PRO A 125 -3.10 -9.24 -27.65
C PRO A 125 -4.39 -8.79 -28.34
N GLY A 126 -4.99 -9.68 -29.13
CA GLY A 126 -6.20 -9.38 -29.89
C GLY A 126 -5.98 -8.83 -31.31
N LEU A 127 -4.73 -8.55 -31.71
CA LEU A 127 -4.40 -8.21 -33.10
C LEU A 127 -4.82 -9.31 -34.07
N PHE A 128 -4.63 -10.55 -33.64
CA PHE A 128 -4.83 -11.73 -34.46
C PHE A 128 -6.30 -12.16 -34.56
N ASP A 129 -7.20 -11.52 -33.81
CA ASP A 129 -8.55 -12.03 -33.59
C ASP A 129 -9.49 -11.88 -34.80
N LYS A 130 -9.30 -10.86 -35.66
CA LYS A 130 -10.28 -10.57 -36.73
C LYS A 130 -9.74 -10.07 -38.07
N ASN A 131 -8.55 -9.44 -38.12
CA ASN A 131 -8.11 -8.72 -39.34
C ASN A 131 -6.69 -9.06 -39.78
N VAL A 132 -6.30 -10.33 -39.67
CA VAL A 132 -5.03 -10.83 -40.19
C VAL A 132 -5.22 -11.20 -41.65
N ILE A 133 -4.31 -10.72 -42.48
CA ILE A 133 -4.20 -11.06 -43.89
C ILE A 133 -2.84 -11.71 -44.10
N ILE A 134 -2.80 -12.80 -44.86
CA ILE A 134 -1.54 -13.41 -45.29
C ILE A 134 -1.28 -12.97 -46.73
N VAL A 135 -0.09 -12.43 -46.98
CA VAL A 135 0.36 -12.10 -48.33
C VAL A 135 1.61 -12.91 -48.64
N MET A 136 1.47 -13.80 -49.62
CA MET A 136 2.58 -14.57 -50.18
C MET A 136 3.26 -13.79 -51.30
N THR A 137 4.45 -13.26 -51.03
CA THR A 137 5.29 -12.54 -51.98
C THR A 137 6.11 -13.50 -52.85
N ASP A 138 6.76 -12.99 -53.90
CA ASP A 138 7.56 -13.77 -54.86
C ASP A 138 6.75 -14.87 -55.59
N TYR A 139 5.44 -14.65 -55.80
CA TYR A 139 4.57 -15.55 -56.56
C TYR A 139 4.48 -15.13 -58.05
N ALA A 140 5.54 -15.41 -58.81
CA ALA A 140 5.58 -15.09 -60.24
C ALA A 140 4.59 -15.94 -61.06
N THR A 141 3.91 -15.32 -62.02
CA THR A 141 2.85 -15.95 -62.84
C THR A 141 3.28 -16.23 -64.28
N ASP A 142 4.55 -15.98 -64.62
CA ASP A 142 5.11 -16.35 -65.91
C ASP A 142 5.13 -17.87 -66.16
N GLU A 143 5.14 -18.23 -67.45
CA GLU A 143 5.16 -19.62 -67.93
C GLU A 143 6.33 -20.43 -67.36
N ARG A 144 7.51 -19.81 -67.20
CA ARG A 144 8.69 -20.51 -66.66
C ARG A 144 8.50 -20.82 -65.18
N SER A 145 7.91 -19.92 -64.39
CA SER A 145 7.58 -20.16 -62.99
C SER A 145 6.50 -21.23 -62.82
N GLU A 146 5.51 -21.28 -63.70
CA GLU A 146 4.51 -22.36 -63.72
C GLU A 146 5.14 -23.73 -64.01
N ILE A 147 5.97 -23.82 -65.06
CA ILE A 147 6.70 -25.04 -65.42
C ILE A 147 7.62 -25.46 -64.27
N LEU A 148 8.31 -24.51 -63.62
CA LEU A 148 9.18 -24.81 -62.50
C LEU A 148 8.40 -25.39 -61.31
N ARG A 149 7.24 -24.82 -60.97
CA ARG A 149 6.37 -25.36 -59.91
C ARG A 149 5.92 -26.79 -60.22
N GLN A 150 5.55 -27.07 -61.48
CA GLN A 150 5.18 -28.42 -61.91
C GLN A 150 6.36 -29.40 -61.80
N ARG A 151 7.56 -29.00 -62.24
CA ARG A 151 8.78 -29.83 -62.16
C ARG A 151 9.21 -30.13 -60.73
N LEU A 152 9.02 -29.16 -59.83
CA LEU A 152 9.32 -29.32 -58.41
C LEU A 152 8.18 -29.98 -57.62
N HIS A 153 7.09 -30.37 -58.29
CA HIS A 153 5.89 -30.94 -57.68
C HIS A 153 5.33 -30.07 -56.55
N ILE A 154 5.40 -28.75 -56.69
CA ILE A 154 4.89 -27.80 -55.70
C ILE A 154 3.37 -27.71 -55.85
N ASN A 155 2.65 -28.21 -54.84
CA ASN A 155 1.21 -28.05 -54.73
C ASN A 155 0.88 -26.70 -54.08
N VAL A 156 0.42 -25.73 -54.87
CA VAL A 156 0.09 -24.37 -54.40
C VAL A 156 -0.95 -24.38 -53.28
N GLU A 157 -1.98 -25.22 -53.38
CA GLU A 157 -3.03 -25.30 -52.36
C GLU A 157 -2.53 -25.92 -51.05
N GLU A 158 -1.58 -26.84 -51.13
CA GLU A 158 -0.92 -27.40 -49.95
C GLU A 158 -0.05 -26.34 -49.26
N VAL A 159 0.73 -25.56 -50.01
CA VAL A 159 1.54 -24.46 -49.47
C VAL A 159 0.66 -23.43 -48.74
N LYS A 160 -0.50 -23.07 -49.32
CA LYS A 160 -1.48 -22.18 -48.67
C LYS A 160 -1.99 -22.74 -47.36
N ARG A 161 -2.49 -23.98 -47.36
CA ARG A 161 -3.03 -24.63 -46.15
C ARG A 161 -1.97 -24.76 -45.07
N ASN A 162 -0.76 -25.19 -45.42
CA ASN A 162 0.33 -25.34 -44.47
C ASN A 162 0.69 -24.00 -43.83
N THR A 163 0.75 -22.93 -44.62
CA THR A 163 1.03 -21.58 -44.09
C THR A 163 -0.04 -21.10 -43.10
N ILE A 164 -1.32 -21.33 -43.41
CA ILE A 164 -2.43 -20.99 -42.51
C ILE A 164 -2.38 -21.83 -41.22
N LEU A 165 -2.15 -23.14 -41.34
CA LEU A 165 -2.06 -24.05 -40.19
C LEU A 165 -0.89 -23.67 -39.27
N GLU A 166 0.28 -23.37 -39.84
CA GLU A 166 1.45 -22.97 -39.08
C GLU A 166 1.26 -21.62 -38.38
N LEU A 167 0.58 -20.66 -39.02
CA LEU A 167 0.20 -19.41 -38.37
C LEU A 167 -0.75 -19.65 -37.18
N GLY A 168 -1.72 -20.56 -37.32
CA GLY A 168 -2.59 -20.98 -36.21
C GLY A 168 -1.81 -21.55 -35.02
N GLN A 169 -0.83 -22.41 -35.30
CA GLN A 169 0.04 -22.99 -34.26
C GLN A 169 0.91 -21.94 -33.56
N CYS A 170 1.56 -21.05 -34.33
CA CYS A 170 2.49 -20.04 -33.78
C CYS A 170 1.76 -18.90 -33.05
N SER A 171 0.50 -18.64 -33.38
CA SER A 171 -0.32 -17.64 -32.70
C SER A 171 -0.93 -18.16 -31.38
N SER A 172 -0.47 -19.31 -30.86
CA SER A 172 -1.05 -19.93 -29.66
C SER A 172 -2.57 -20.17 -29.78
N ASN A 173 -3.05 -20.47 -30.99
CA ASN A 173 -4.46 -20.61 -31.34
C ASN A 173 -5.32 -19.35 -31.11
N GLN A 174 -4.73 -18.15 -31.09
CA GLN A 174 -5.49 -16.89 -31.03
C GLN A 174 -6.34 -16.67 -32.29
N ILE A 175 -5.91 -17.20 -33.43
CA ILE A 175 -6.67 -17.11 -34.67
C ILE A 175 -7.74 -18.20 -34.70
N SER A 176 -8.99 -17.82 -34.47
CA SER A 176 -10.16 -18.70 -34.49
C SER A 176 -10.82 -18.84 -35.87
N TYR A 177 -10.34 -18.12 -36.88
CA TYR A 177 -10.86 -18.10 -38.26
C TYR A 177 -9.78 -18.52 -39.25
N SER A 178 -10.15 -18.70 -40.53
CA SER A 178 -9.17 -18.84 -41.60
C SER A 178 -8.84 -17.45 -42.16
N PRO A 179 -7.61 -16.93 -41.97
CA PRO A 179 -7.21 -15.64 -42.55
C PRO A 179 -7.33 -15.64 -44.07
N GLN A 180 -7.64 -14.48 -44.63
CA GLN A 180 -7.61 -14.31 -46.08
C GLN A 180 -6.16 -14.34 -46.56
N LEU A 181 -5.90 -15.09 -47.63
CA LEU A 181 -4.58 -15.27 -48.22
C LEU A 181 -4.57 -14.77 -49.65
N PHE A 182 -3.59 -13.93 -49.97
CA PHE A 182 -3.32 -13.41 -51.31
C PHE A 182 -1.93 -13.82 -51.78
N MET A 183 -1.74 -13.96 -53.09
CA MET A 183 -0.45 -14.33 -53.68
C MET A 183 -0.05 -13.29 -54.72
N ILE A 184 1.08 -12.64 -54.51
CA ILE A 184 1.46 -11.48 -55.31
C ILE A 184 2.95 -11.51 -55.65
N ASP A 185 3.28 -11.16 -56.89
CA ASP A 185 4.62 -10.73 -57.25
C ASP A 185 4.66 -9.21 -57.24
N CYS A 186 5.56 -8.65 -56.44
CA CYS A 186 5.73 -7.21 -56.34
C CYS A 186 6.75 -6.69 -57.36
N LEU A 187 7.44 -7.57 -58.09
CA LEU A 187 8.45 -7.24 -59.10
C LEU A 187 8.21 -8.02 -60.40
N PRO A 188 7.00 -7.95 -61.00
CA PRO A 188 6.68 -8.68 -62.22
C PRO A 188 7.57 -8.25 -63.38
N THR A 189 7.90 -9.17 -64.27
CA THR A 189 8.86 -8.93 -65.36
C THR A 189 8.22 -8.56 -66.69
N THR A 190 6.94 -8.90 -66.86
CA THR A 190 6.18 -8.63 -68.08
C THR A 190 4.96 -7.75 -67.81
N SER A 191 4.50 -7.02 -68.82
CA SER A 191 3.29 -6.20 -68.70
C SER A 191 2.03 -7.02 -68.41
N ALA A 192 1.95 -8.25 -68.92
CA ALA A 192 0.84 -9.17 -68.65
C ALA A 192 0.79 -9.57 -67.16
N GLU A 193 1.94 -9.93 -66.58
CA GLU A 193 2.04 -10.22 -65.15
C GLU A 193 1.73 -8.99 -64.30
N MET A 194 2.22 -7.81 -64.70
CA MET A 194 1.95 -6.56 -63.99
C MET A 194 0.44 -6.30 -63.88
N GLU A 195 -0.34 -6.51 -64.94
CA GLU A 195 -1.79 -6.35 -64.90
C GLU A 195 -2.48 -7.39 -64.01
N ILE A 196 -1.96 -8.62 -63.93
CA ILE A 196 -2.46 -9.64 -62.99
C ILE A 196 -2.22 -9.19 -61.55
N HIS A 197 -1.01 -8.75 -61.22
CA HIS A 197 -0.66 -8.36 -59.84
C HIS A 197 -1.25 -7.00 -59.43
N LYS A 198 -1.57 -6.11 -60.37
CA LYS A 198 -2.38 -4.91 -60.10
C LYS A 198 -3.80 -5.29 -59.67
N LYS A 199 -4.44 -6.26 -60.32
CA LYS A 199 -5.77 -6.77 -59.90
C LYS A 199 -5.72 -7.43 -58.53
N GLU A 200 -4.67 -8.19 -58.24
CA GLU A 200 -4.47 -8.78 -56.91
C GLU A 200 -4.28 -7.70 -55.84
N ARG A 201 -3.48 -6.65 -56.14
CA ARG A 201 -3.34 -5.47 -55.27
C ARG A 201 -4.68 -4.79 -55.01
N GLU A 202 -5.51 -4.61 -56.04
CA GLU A 202 -6.86 -4.04 -55.89
C GLU A 202 -7.71 -4.91 -54.96
N ALA A 203 -7.73 -6.22 -55.17
CA ALA A 203 -8.45 -7.16 -54.31
C ALA A 203 -7.98 -7.11 -52.84
N ILE A 204 -6.67 -7.02 -52.60
CA ILE A 204 -6.10 -6.83 -51.25
C ILE A 204 -6.62 -5.53 -50.63
N LEU A 205 -6.55 -4.42 -51.37
CA LEU A 205 -6.99 -3.12 -50.89
C LEU A 205 -8.49 -3.13 -50.58
N ASP A 206 -9.32 -3.61 -51.50
CA ASP A 206 -10.78 -3.70 -51.30
C ASP A 206 -11.14 -4.53 -50.09
N TYR A 207 -10.46 -5.66 -49.88
CA TYR A 207 -10.64 -6.47 -48.68
C TYR A 207 -10.30 -5.66 -47.41
N ILE A 208 -9.16 -4.97 -47.38
CA ILE A 208 -8.76 -4.12 -46.24
C ILE A 208 -9.80 -3.02 -45.96
N PHE A 209 -10.38 -2.42 -47.01
CA PHE A 209 -11.41 -1.37 -46.86
C PHE A 209 -12.72 -1.89 -46.28
N GLN A 210 -13.01 -3.18 -46.43
CA GLN A 210 -14.18 -3.83 -45.85
C GLN A 210 -13.96 -4.23 -44.38
N LEU A 211 -12.70 -4.34 -43.93
CA LEU A 211 -12.40 -4.74 -42.56
C LEU A 211 -12.77 -3.63 -41.54
N PRO A 212 -13.36 -4.00 -40.39
CA PRO A 212 -13.66 -3.06 -39.31
C PRO A 212 -12.35 -2.54 -38.68
N PRO A 213 -12.28 -1.28 -38.22
CA PRO A 213 -11.08 -0.79 -37.55
C PRO A 213 -10.84 -1.49 -36.20
N ILE A 214 -9.58 -1.79 -35.91
CA ILE A 214 -9.07 -2.27 -34.63
C ILE A 214 -8.51 -1.09 -33.86
N LYS A 215 -9.01 -0.88 -32.64
CA LYS A 215 -8.45 0.12 -31.72
C LYS A 215 -7.11 -0.35 -31.19
N VAL A 216 -6.10 0.49 -31.33
CA VAL A 216 -4.72 0.27 -30.86
C VAL A 216 -4.23 1.44 -30.01
N GLU A 217 -5.15 2.06 -29.26
CA GLU A 217 -4.81 3.07 -28.26
C GLU A 217 -4.34 2.42 -26.95
N ASN A 218 -3.49 3.13 -26.20
CA ASN A 218 -2.98 2.73 -24.88
C ASN A 218 -2.35 1.33 -24.84
N GLN A 219 -1.76 0.89 -25.95
CA GLN A 219 -1.07 -0.39 -26.00
C GLN A 219 0.15 -0.36 -25.07
N MET A 220 0.33 -1.46 -24.35
CA MET A 220 1.46 -1.69 -23.45
C MET A 220 2.57 -2.45 -24.19
N VAL A 221 3.79 -2.35 -23.67
CA VAL A 221 4.96 -3.04 -24.21
C VAL A 221 5.13 -4.35 -23.47
N ALA A 222 5.13 -5.48 -24.19
CA ALA A 222 5.44 -6.77 -23.58
C ALA A 222 6.91 -6.82 -23.09
N LYS A 223 7.15 -7.44 -21.94
CA LYS A 223 8.50 -7.65 -21.42
C LYS A 223 9.22 -8.71 -22.24
N THR A 224 10.45 -8.42 -22.64
CA THR A 224 11.36 -9.43 -23.21
C THR A 224 11.82 -10.40 -22.12
N ASP A 225 12.24 -11.61 -22.49
CA ASP A 225 12.67 -12.63 -21.53
C ASP A 225 13.83 -12.15 -20.64
N TYR A 226 14.72 -11.32 -21.19
CA TYR A 226 15.79 -10.67 -20.43
C TYR A 226 15.24 -9.76 -19.32
N ILE A 227 14.25 -8.91 -19.63
CA ILE A 227 13.63 -8.02 -18.64
C ILE A 227 12.89 -8.84 -17.58
N LYS A 228 12.20 -9.91 -17.99
CA LYS A 228 11.52 -10.82 -17.05
C LYS A 228 12.51 -11.46 -16.08
N HIS A 229 13.69 -11.85 -16.55
CA HIS A 229 14.74 -12.39 -15.68
C HIS A 229 15.20 -11.37 -14.63
N LYS A 230 15.55 -10.14 -15.06
CA LYS A 230 15.92 -9.04 -14.15
C LYS A 230 14.79 -8.69 -13.18
N ASP A 231 13.55 -8.72 -13.64
CA ASP A 231 12.38 -8.49 -12.80
C ASP A 231 12.19 -9.60 -11.77
N ASN A 232 12.52 -10.85 -12.10
CA ASN A 232 12.47 -11.94 -11.15
C ASN A 232 13.53 -11.78 -10.04
N GLU A 233 14.76 -11.39 -10.38
CA GLU A 233 15.81 -11.06 -9.40
C GLU A 233 15.38 -9.91 -8.48
N LYS A 234 14.83 -8.83 -9.07
CA LYS A 234 14.31 -7.68 -8.33
C LYS A 234 13.13 -8.07 -7.45
N TYR A 235 12.25 -8.93 -7.93
CA TYR A 235 11.10 -9.44 -7.20
C TYR A 235 11.54 -10.23 -5.97
N GLU A 236 12.51 -11.14 -6.10
CA GLU A 236 13.05 -11.90 -4.97
C GLU A 236 13.64 -10.98 -3.88
N LYS A 237 14.39 -9.94 -4.30
CA LYS A 237 14.89 -8.93 -3.37
C LYS A 237 13.76 -8.19 -2.64
N LEU A 238 12.75 -7.74 -3.38
CA LEU A 238 11.58 -7.06 -2.83
C LEU A 238 10.79 -7.96 -1.86
N GLN A 239 10.66 -9.26 -2.15
CA GLN A 239 10.03 -10.21 -1.23
C GLN A 239 10.83 -10.37 0.07
N GLY A 240 12.16 -10.40 -0.02
CA GLY A 240 13.05 -10.36 1.14
C GLY A 240 12.83 -9.11 2.00
N GLU A 241 12.76 -7.93 1.38
CA GLU A 241 12.48 -6.65 2.06
C GLU A 241 11.09 -6.65 2.71
N ILE A 242 10.05 -7.07 1.99
CA ILE A 242 8.67 -7.18 2.50
C ILE A 242 8.62 -8.09 3.73
N LYS A 243 9.31 -9.24 3.66
CA LYS A 243 9.39 -10.18 4.78
C LYS A 243 10.08 -9.53 5.99
N GLY A 244 11.23 -8.87 5.80
CA GLY A 244 11.94 -8.16 6.86
C GLY A 244 11.08 -7.07 7.51
N TYR A 245 10.44 -6.21 6.72
CA TYR A 245 9.52 -5.19 7.26
C TYR A 245 8.31 -5.80 7.97
N SER A 246 7.79 -6.93 7.47
CA SER A 246 6.66 -7.61 8.12
C SER A 246 7.04 -8.24 9.46
N GLU A 247 8.28 -8.70 9.61
CA GLU A 247 8.82 -9.17 10.89
C GLU A 247 8.97 -8.01 11.88
N ASN A 248 9.57 -6.89 11.44
CA ASN A 248 9.69 -5.67 12.25
C ASN A 248 8.30 -5.12 12.65
N LEU A 249 7.32 -5.17 11.75
CA LEU A 249 5.95 -4.73 12.04
C LEU A 249 5.30 -5.54 13.16
N LYS A 250 5.54 -6.86 13.19
CA LYS A 250 5.06 -7.73 14.27
C LYS A 250 5.69 -7.37 15.61
N GLU A 251 6.99 -7.04 15.59
CA GLU A 251 7.71 -6.59 16.79
C GLU A 251 7.19 -5.24 17.28
N ALA A 252 7.05 -4.25 16.39
CA ALA A 252 6.48 -2.94 16.73
C ALA A 252 5.05 -3.03 17.30
N HIS A 253 4.20 -3.93 16.77
CA HIS A 253 2.88 -4.21 17.36
C HIS A 253 2.97 -4.79 18.77
N LYS A 254 3.92 -5.70 19.01
CA LYS A 254 4.14 -6.30 20.34
C LYS A 254 4.60 -5.24 21.34
N GLU A 255 5.54 -4.38 20.94
CA GLU A 255 6.02 -3.27 21.77
C GLU A 255 4.91 -2.26 22.07
N SER A 256 4.16 -1.84 21.05
CA SER A 256 3.00 -0.96 21.21
C SER A 256 1.97 -1.53 22.19
N LYS A 257 1.65 -2.82 22.07
CA LYS A 257 0.73 -3.49 22.99
C LYS A 257 1.26 -3.49 24.42
N ASN A 258 2.54 -3.83 24.61
CA ASN A 258 3.18 -3.79 25.93
C ASN A 258 3.12 -2.38 26.54
N ALA A 259 3.39 -1.33 25.75
CA ALA A 259 3.33 0.06 26.20
C ALA A 259 1.90 0.48 26.61
N ILE A 260 0.87 0.05 25.88
CA ILE A 260 -0.54 0.27 26.26
C ILE A 260 -0.85 -0.42 27.59
N ASP A 261 -0.45 -1.69 27.74
CA ASP A 261 -0.75 -2.46 28.95
C ASP A 261 -0.05 -1.85 30.18
N GLN A 262 1.20 -1.40 30.03
CA GLN A 262 1.93 -0.65 31.06
C GLN A 262 1.26 0.70 31.38
N THR A 263 0.80 1.43 30.36
CA THR A 263 0.05 2.69 30.53
C THR A 263 -1.23 2.47 31.33
N ARG A 264 -1.97 1.40 31.05
CA ARG A 264 -3.20 1.04 31.78
C ARG A 264 -2.90 0.68 33.22
N HIS A 265 -1.87 -0.14 33.46
CA HIS A 265 -1.48 -0.54 34.81
C HIS A 265 -1.08 0.68 35.66
N LYS A 266 -0.25 1.58 35.12
CA LYS A 266 0.15 2.81 35.82
C LYS A 266 -1.01 3.76 36.07
N LYS A 267 -1.99 3.82 35.15
CA LYS A 267 -3.20 4.61 35.38
C LYS A 267 -4.03 4.09 36.56
N ILE A 268 -4.15 2.77 36.70
CA ILE A 268 -4.85 2.16 37.85
C ILE A 268 -4.11 2.46 39.14
N GLU A 269 -2.79 2.26 39.17
CA GLU A 269 -1.94 2.57 40.33
C GLU A 269 -2.04 4.06 40.73
N SER A 270 -2.07 4.98 39.76
CA SER A 270 -2.28 6.41 40.01
C SER A 270 -3.63 6.68 40.71
N ILE A 271 -4.70 6.02 40.26
CA ILE A 271 -6.05 6.17 40.86
C ILE A 271 -6.05 5.64 42.31
N GLU A 272 -5.38 4.52 42.56
CA GLU A 272 -5.26 3.95 43.91
C GLU A 272 -4.48 4.89 44.85
N ILE A 273 -3.37 5.47 44.39
CA ILE A 273 -2.59 6.43 45.17
C ILE A 273 -3.39 7.72 45.39
N GLU A 274 -4.08 8.24 44.38
CA GLU A 274 -4.94 9.42 44.49
C GLU A 274 -6.07 9.21 45.50
N SER A 275 -6.70 8.03 45.49
CA SER A 275 -7.69 7.67 46.51
C SER A 275 -7.10 7.65 47.91
N LYS A 276 -5.84 7.20 48.07
CA LYS A 276 -5.14 7.21 49.35
C LYS A 276 -4.76 8.62 49.79
N VAL A 277 -4.35 9.48 48.87
CA VAL A 277 -4.08 10.91 49.13
C VAL A 277 -5.35 11.56 49.67
N ASN A 278 -6.48 11.39 48.99
CA ASN A 278 -7.77 11.95 49.42
C ASN A 278 -8.18 11.46 50.82
N ASP A 279 -8.07 10.16 51.10
CA ASP A 279 -8.37 9.61 52.45
C ASP A 279 -7.43 10.17 53.54
N LEU A 280 -6.15 10.39 53.23
CA LEU A 280 -5.21 11.01 54.15
C LEU A 280 -5.51 12.49 54.37
N GLU A 281 -5.91 13.22 53.33
CA GLU A 281 -6.34 14.62 53.42
C GLU A 281 -7.60 14.77 54.26
N ASP A 282 -8.60 13.91 54.07
CA ASP A 282 -9.83 13.89 54.86
C ASP A 282 -9.55 13.61 56.34
N LYS A 283 -8.70 12.62 56.64
CA LYS A 283 -8.28 12.30 58.02
C LYS A 283 -7.50 13.45 58.66
N LEU A 284 -6.64 14.10 57.88
CA LEU A 284 -5.88 15.25 58.34
C LEU A 284 -6.81 16.43 58.62
N HIS A 285 -7.77 16.69 57.74
CA HIS A 285 -8.75 17.76 57.89
C HIS A 285 -9.66 17.55 59.11
N ASP A 286 -10.13 16.33 59.39
CA ASP A 286 -10.93 16.05 60.61
C ASP A 286 -10.16 16.31 61.91
N LYS A 287 -8.85 16.00 61.93
CA LYS A 287 -8.00 16.08 63.12
C LYS A 287 -7.36 17.45 63.32
N ASP A 288 -6.98 18.15 62.25
CA ASP A 288 -6.32 19.46 62.30
C ASP A 288 -7.35 20.61 62.32
N THR A 289 -8.30 20.50 63.26
CA THR A 289 -9.34 21.52 63.50
C THR A 289 -9.20 22.16 64.89
N PRO A 290 -9.72 23.38 65.08
CA PRO A 290 -9.80 24.02 66.39
C PRO A 290 -10.89 23.41 67.30
N ASP A 291 -11.66 22.43 66.83
CA ASP A 291 -12.74 21.82 67.60
C ASP A 291 -12.23 21.17 68.89
N THR A 292 -13.00 21.26 69.97
CA THR A 292 -12.62 20.68 71.25
C THR A 292 -13.05 19.22 71.34
N VAL A 293 -12.16 18.36 71.81
CA VAL A 293 -12.40 16.94 72.10
C VAL A 293 -12.06 16.61 73.55
N VAL A 294 -12.73 15.61 74.10
CA VAL A 294 -12.49 15.15 75.46
C VAL A 294 -11.05 14.65 75.61
N ALA A 295 -10.26 15.30 76.47
CA ALA A 295 -8.95 14.81 76.88
C ALA A 295 -9.10 13.79 78.01
N VAL A 296 -9.76 14.19 79.09
CA VAL A 296 -9.92 13.38 80.30
C VAL A 296 -11.33 13.58 80.84
N ARG A 297 -12.03 12.49 81.16
CA ARG A 297 -13.30 12.53 81.88
C ARG A 297 -13.12 11.90 83.24
N HIS A 298 -13.38 12.67 84.29
CA HIS A 298 -13.34 12.19 85.66
C HIS A 298 -14.75 12.10 86.20
N SER A 299 -15.16 10.89 86.59
CA SER A 299 -16.49 10.65 87.17
C SER A 299 -16.37 10.47 88.67
N ILE A 300 -17.15 11.25 89.41
CA ILE A 300 -17.23 11.24 90.87
C ILE A 300 -18.56 10.59 91.21
N ASN A 301 -18.49 9.36 91.72
CA ASN A 301 -19.64 8.59 92.15
C ASN A 301 -19.45 8.16 93.60
N GLU A 302 -20.06 8.91 94.52
CA GLU A 302 -20.15 8.51 95.92
C GLU A 302 -21.59 8.17 96.27
N GLY A 303 -21.84 6.87 96.43
CA GLY A 303 -23.12 6.33 96.86
C GLY A 303 -23.51 6.80 98.26
N TRP A 304 -24.80 6.67 98.56
CA TRP A 304 -25.38 7.06 99.84
C TRP A 304 -24.74 6.28 101.00
N ASN A 305 -24.10 6.98 101.94
CA ASN A 305 -23.46 6.38 103.12
C ASN A 305 -24.20 6.80 104.39
N ILE A 306 -24.87 5.85 105.04
CA ILE A 306 -25.71 5.98 106.24
C ILE A 306 -24.96 6.62 107.43
N LYS A 307 -23.62 6.66 107.42
CA LYS A 307 -22.84 7.33 108.49
C LYS A 307 -22.71 8.85 108.35
N LYS A 308 -23.21 9.47 107.26
CA LYS A 308 -23.10 10.93 107.00
C LYS A 308 -24.47 11.65 107.02
N ILE A 309 -25.42 11.22 107.87
CA ILE A 309 -26.82 11.68 107.88
C ILE A 309 -27.03 13.15 108.31
N PHE A 310 -26.00 13.89 108.74
CA PHE A 310 -26.14 15.31 109.15
C PHE A 310 -25.12 16.28 108.52
N GLY A 311 -24.35 15.87 107.50
CA GLY A 311 -23.31 16.71 106.89
C GLY A 311 -23.39 16.75 105.36
N LYS A 312 -23.12 17.92 104.75
CA LYS A 312 -22.91 18.04 103.30
C LYS A 312 -21.71 17.18 102.89
N THR A 313 -21.92 16.21 102.01
CA THR A 313 -20.82 15.40 101.47
C THR A 313 -20.03 16.25 100.49
N THR A 314 -18.72 16.34 100.71
CA THR A 314 -17.83 17.19 99.92
C THR A 314 -16.68 16.34 99.39
N ARG A 315 -16.37 16.46 98.10
CA ARG A 315 -15.28 15.76 97.44
C ARG A 315 -14.41 16.72 96.64
N ASP A 316 -13.12 16.71 96.90
CA ASP A 316 -12.16 17.40 96.05
C ASP A 316 -11.81 16.53 94.84
N PHE A 317 -11.60 17.17 93.69
CA PHE A 317 -11.09 16.53 92.48
C PHE A 317 -9.91 17.34 91.94
N ASN A 318 -8.96 16.63 91.33
CA ASN A 318 -7.84 17.20 90.60
C ASN A 318 -7.63 16.38 89.34
N ILE A 319 -7.87 16.98 88.19
CA ILE A 319 -7.77 16.31 86.89
C ILE A 319 -6.58 16.91 86.18
N GLU A 320 -5.57 16.08 85.96
CA GLU A 320 -4.37 16.46 85.22
C GLU A 320 -4.53 16.02 83.76
N SER A 321 -4.23 16.95 82.85
CA SER A 321 -4.22 16.72 81.42
C SER A 321 -2.77 16.79 80.93
N PRO A 322 -2.30 15.80 80.14
CA PRO A 322 -0.98 15.86 79.53
C PRO A 322 -0.87 16.98 78.47
N GLN A 323 -2.01 17.54 78.05
CA GLN A 323 -2.12 18.58 77.02
C GLN A 323 -2.71 19.86 77.62
N GLU A 324 -2.51 20.99 76.92
CA GLU A 324 -3.08 22.27 77.33
C GLU A 324 -4.62 22.26 77.24
N ILE A 325 -5.27 22.56 78.37
CA ILE A 325 -6.71 22.50 78.56
C ILE A 325 -7.36 23.74 77.95
N SER A 326 -8.18 23.53 76.93
CA SER A 326 -8.93 24.60 76.27
C SER A 326 -10.13 25.02 77.10
N ASN A 327 -10.94 24.05 77.54
CA ASN A 327 -12.07 24.30 78.43
C ASN A 327 -12.41 23.05 79.27
N TYR A 328 -13.36 23.19 80.19
CA TYR A 328 -13.94 22.07 80.89
C TYR A 328 -15.47 22.19 80.92
N THR A 329 -16.14 21.05 80.98
CA THR A 329 -17.58 20.96 81.21
C THR A 329 -17.86 20.12 82.43
N THR A 330 -18.87 20.53 83.20
CA THR A 330 -19.32 19.83 84.39
C THR A 330 -20.71 19.28 84.15
N TRP A 331 -20.96 18.06 84.62
CA TRP A 331 -22.29 17.44 84.62
C TRP A 331 -22.60 16.94 86.03
N SER A 332 -23.84 17.09 86.49
CA SER A 332 -24.33 16.49 87.72
C SER A 332 -25.77 16.01 87.58
N ASN A 333 -26.21 15.16 88.52
CA ASN A 333 -27.59 14.72 88.64
C ASN A 333 -28.58 15.80 89.16
N GLY A 334 -28.19 17.08 89.16
CA GLY A 334 -28.99 18.19 89.69
C GLY A 334 -28.91 18.38 91.22
N ASN A 335 -28.32 17.42 91.95
CA ASN A 335 -28.19 17.47 93.42
C ASN A 335 -26.76 17.75 93.90
N CYS A 336 -25.86 18.13 93.00
CA CYS A 336 -24.48 18.46 93.31
C CYS A 336 -24.12 19.85 92.79
N GLU A 337 -23.41 20.62 93.61
CA GLU A 337 -22.89 21.94 93.29
C GLU A 337 -21.37 21.89 93.21
N PHE A 338 -20.78 22.40 92.13
CA PHE A 338 -19.33 22.52 92.02
C PHE A 338 -18.87 23.87 92.58
N LYS A 339 -17.82 23.85 93.40
CA LYS A 339 -17.24 25.01 94.07
C LYS A 339 -15.74 25.06 93.86
N GLU A 340 -15.19 26.27 93.92
CA GLU A 340 -13.74 26.51 93.92
C GLU A 340 -13.03 25.89 92.70
N ILE A 341 -13.68 25.86 91.53
CA ILE A 341 -13.05 25.33 90.33
C ILE A 341 -11.97 26.29 89.87
N VAL A 342 -10.73 25.81 89.80
CA VAL A 342 -9.58 26.51 89.25
C VAL A 342 -9.05 25.69 88.09
N GLN A 343 -9.07 26.30 86.91
CA GLN A 343 -8.41 25.78 85.72
C GLN A 343 -7.01 26.42 85.61
N THR A 344 -6.02 25.58 85.37
CA THR A 344 -4.69 25.96 84.90
C THR A 344 -4.47 25.34 83.50
N PRO A 345 -3.38 25.66 82.79
CA PRO A 345 -3.11 25.07 81.48
C PRO A 345 -3.15 23.53 81.48
N HIS A 346 -2.84 22.84 82.58
CA HIS A 346 -2.77 21.37 82.60
C HIS A 346 -3.58 20.72 83.72
N THR A 347 -4.23 21.48 84.59
CA THR A 347 -5.02 20.91 85.68
C THR A 347 -6.34 21.62 85.86
N VAL A 348 -7.42 20.85 86.06
CA VAL A 348 -8.70 21.36 86.59
C VAL A 348 -8.90 20.76 87.96
N ARG A 349 -8.88 21.62 88.98
CA ARG A 349 -9.11 21.22 90.36
C ARG A 349 -10.30 21.97 90.93
N GLY A 350 -10.98 21.35 91.87
CA GLY A 350 -12.10 21.97 92.55
C GLY A 350 -12.77 21.01 93.49
N ARG A 351 -13.97 21.37 93.92
CA ARG A 351 -14.72 20.66 94.93
C ARG A 351 -16.15 20.45 94.47
N VAL A 352 -16.70 19.26 94.67
CA VAL A 352 -18.12 18.98 94.45
C VAL A 352 -18.81 18.74 95.78
N VAL A 353 -19.93 19.41 96.00
CA VAL A 353 -20.72 19.35 97.22
C VAL A 353 -22.09 18.74 96.89
N GLY A 354 -22.40 17.60 97.47
CA GLY A 354 -23.70 16.94 97.36
C GLY A 354 -24.73 17.54 98.33
N ASN A 355 -25.98 17.65 97.89
CA ASN A 355 -27.11 18.02 98.73
C ASN A 355 -27.50 16.92 99.72
N PHE A 356 -28.13 17.32 100.81
CA PHE A 356 -28.58 16.44 101.89
C PHE A 356 -29.43 15.28 101.36
N LEU A 357 -29.16 14.06 101.85
CA LEU A 357 -29.81 12.78 101.48
C LEU A 357 -29.57 12.24 100.06
N HIS A 358 -28.78 12.91 99.20
CA HIS A 358 -28.48 12.44 97.84
C HIS A 358 -26.98 12.16 97.67
N GLY A 359 -26.62 11.05 97.03
CA GLY A 359 -25.22 10.73 96.69
C GLY A 359 -24.60 11.74 95.71
N ILE A 360 -23.27 11.81 95.66
CA ILE A 360 -22.57 12.65 94.69
C ILE A 360 -22.47 11.90 93.37
N TYR A 361 -23.22 12.37 92.37
CA TYR A 361 -23.13 11.88 91.00
C TYR A 361 -22.79 13.06 90.09
N ALA A 362 -21.51 13.17 89.80
CA ALA A 362 -20.95 14.29 89.07
C ALA A 362 -19.86 13.80 88.11
N SER A 363 -19.64 14.51 87.01
CA SER A 363 -18.46 14.30 86.19
C SER A 363 -17.92 15.64 85.70
N VAL A 364 -16.60 15.74 85.66
CA VAL A 364 -15.89 16.85 85.04
C VAL A 364 -15.18 16.31 83.82
N THR A 365 -15.45 16.93 82.68
CA THR A 365 -14.88 16.57 81.39
C THR A 365 -13.96 17.71 80.97
N VAL A 366 -12.69 17.41 80.84
CA VAL A 366 -11.67 18.34 80.37
C VAL A 366 -11.57 18.19 78.86
N ASN A 367 -11.75 19.27 78.12
CA ASN A 367 -11.61 19.27 76.67
C ASN A 367 -10.38 20.05 76.24
N VAL A 368 -9.76 19.56 75.17
CA VAL A 368 -8.57 20.12 74.52
C VAL A 368 -8.88 20.28 73.04
N GLU A 369 -8.21 21.20 72.34
CA GLU A 369 -8.35 21.29 70.88
C GLU A 369 -7.86 19.99 70.21
N LYS A 370 -8.58 19.51 69.18
CA LYS A 370 -8.23 18.31 68.41
C LYS A 370 -6.79 18.36 67.92
N ARG A 371 -6.36 19.48 67.34
CA ARG A 371 -4.98 19.64 66.86
C ARG A 371 -3.90 19.51 67.94
N VAL A 372 -4.20 19.86 69.19
CA VAL A 372 -3.27 19.71 70.32
C VAL A 372 -3.26 18.25 70.78
N LYS A 373 -4.44 17.61 70.89
CA LYS A 373 -4.56 16.20 71.27
C LYS A 373 -3.89 15.26 70.27
N TYR A 374 -4.08 15.53 68.98
CA TYR A 374 -3.65 14.68 67.88
C TYR A 374 -2.38 15.19 67.19
N ALA A 375 -1.60 16.09 67.81
CA ALA A 375 -0.44 16.74 67.19
C ALA A 375 0.54 15.75 66.52
N LYS A 376 0.86 14.64 67.21
CA LYS A 376 1.74 13.60 66.67
C LYS A 376 1.12 12.86 65.48
N GLU A 377 -0.16 12.49 65.57
CA GLU A 377 -0.88 11.84 64.47
C GLU A 377 -0.99 12.77 63.25
N ILE A 378 -1.18 14.07 63.46
CA ILE A 378 -1.19 15.09 62.40
C ILE A 378 0.17 15.16 61.71
N GLU A 379 1.27 15.13 62.46
CA GLU A 379 2.62 15.11 61.89
C GLU A 379 2.87 13.84 61.07
N ASP A 380 2.48 12.68 61.60
CA ASP A 380 2.58 11.39 60.91
C ASP A 380 1.73 11.39 59.62
N LEU A 381 0.48 11.87 59.67
CA LEU A 381 -0.39 12.02 58.50
C LEU A 381 0.22 12.96 57.45
N LYS A 382 0.77 14.12 57.87
CA LYS A 382 1.45 15.06 56.96
C LYS A 382 2.66 14.40 56.28
N LYS A 383 3.40 13.55 57.00
CA LYS A 383 4.53 12.80 56.45
C LYS A 383 4.08 11.74 55.45
N GLU A 384 3.05 10.97 55.78
CA GLU A 384 2.46 9.98 54.86
C GLU A 384 1.89 10.62 53.61
N LEU A 385 1.21 11.76 53.75
CA LEU A 385 0.65 12.54 52.64
C LEU A 385 1.75 13.01 51.68
N ARG A 386 2.86 13.55 52.21
CA ARG A 386 4.02 13.94 51.37
C ARG A 386 4.60 12.75 50.59
N LYS A 387 4.68 11.59 51.23
CA LYS A 387 5.15 10.37 50.58
C LYS A 387 4.18 9.92 49.48
N ALA A 388 2.89 9.86 49.77
CA ALA A 388 1.87 9.47 48.79
C ALA A 388 1.83 10.42 47.59
N ASN A 389 1.96 11.73 47.80
CA ASN A 389 2.05 12.71 46.71
C ASN A 389 3.33 12.55 45.88
N ALA A 390 4.47 12.21 46.50
CA ALA A 390 5.69 11.91 45.76
C ALA A 390 5.56 10.63 44.90
N ASP A 391 4.94 9.59 45.47
CA ASP A 391 4.66 8.34 44.76
C ASP A 391 3.69 8.59 43.59
N LEU A 392 2.67 9.45 43.78
CA LEU A 392 1.73 9.87 42.73
C LEU A 392 2.45 10.57 41.57
N ALA A 393 3.28 11.58 41.89
CA ALA A 393 4.04 12.32 40.88
C ALA A 393 4.97 11.40 40.06
N GLN A 394 5.64 10.45 40.72
CA GLN A 394 6.47 9.45 40.04
C GLN A 394 5.63 8.52 39.13
N CYS A 395 4.43 8.14 39.58
CA CYS A 395 3.52 7.32 38.79
C CYS A 395 3.04 8.05 37.54
N GLU A 396 2.67 9.32 37.66
CA GLU A 396 2.27 10.18 36.54
C GLU A 396 3.37 10.39 35.51
N GLU A 397 4.63 10.55 35.95
CA GLU A 397 5.78 10.69 35.06
C GLU A 397 6.00 9.42 34.24
N LYS A 398 6.00 8.25 34.88
CA LYS A 398 6.09 6.95 34.19
C LYS A 398 4.92 6.73 33.23
N TRP A 399 3.71 7.14 33.62
CA TRP A 399 2.54 7.06 32.75
C TRP A 399 2.71 7.90 31.48
N LYS A 400 3.25 9.12 31.60
CA LYS A 400 3.57 9.97 30.44
C LYS A 400 4.64 9.33 29.54
N GLU A 401 5.68 8.75 30.13
CA GLU A 401 6.74 8.04 29.39
C GLU A 401 6.18 6.88 28.57
N PHE A 402 5.39 5.99 29.17
CA PHE A 402 4.78 4.86 28.45
C PHE A 402 3.83 5.32 27.34
N ARG A 403 3.10 6.42 27.56
CA ARG A 403 2.22 7.00 26.55
C ARG A 403 3.01 7.56 25.36
N GLU A 404 4.13 8.22 25.59
CA GLU A 404 5.01 8.70 24.51
C GLU A 404 5.68 7.54 23.76
N ASN A 405 6.10 6.49 24.46
CA ASN A 405 6.63 5.28 23.83
C ASN A 405 5.57 4.62 22.93
N HIS A 406 4.32 4.50 23.40
CA HIS A 406 3.24 3.99 22.58
C HIS A 406 2.99 4.82 21.31
N LYS A 407 3.04 6.16 21.40
CA LYS A 407 2.92 7.04 20.22
C LYS A 407 4.06 6.81 19.22
N LYS A 408 5.30 6.64 19.69
CA LYS A 408 6.44 6.34 18.83
C LYS A 408 6.26 5.01 18.10
N SER A 409 5.85 3.96 18.80
CA SER A 409 5.58 2.66 18.19
C SER A 409 4.44 2.72 17.17
N LEU A 410 3.39 3.52 17.41
CA LEU A 410 2.33 3.74 16.42
C LEU A 410 2.85 4.39 15.14
N HIS A 411 3.70 5.41 15.27
CA HIS A 411 4.30 6.06 14.11
C HIS A 411 5.20 5.11 13.31
N GLU A 412 5.96 4.25 14.00
CA GLU A 412 6.79 3.22 13.37
C GLU A 412 5.94 2.17 12.63
N ILE A 413 4.83 1.73 13.24
CA ILE A 413 3.84 0.84 12.60
C ILE A 413 3.35 1.44 11.28
N GLU A 414 2.89 2.70 11.30
CA GLU A 414 2.41 3.41 10.10
C GLU A 414 3.48 3.49 9.00
N LEU A 415 4.72 3.76 9.37
CA LEU A 415 5.84 3.84 8.44
C LEU A 415 6.16 2.49 7.80
N LEU A 416 6.18 1.41 8.60
CA LEU A 416 6.41 0.06 8.12
C LEU A 416 5.29 -0.41 7.19
N GLU A 417 4.03 -0.15 7.53
CA GLU A 417 2.89 -0.46 6.66
C GLU A 417 3.00 0.25 5.30
N LYS A 418 3.38 1.54 5.31
CA LYS A 418 3.63 2.30 4.08
C LYS A 418 4.74 1.67 3.23
N TYR A 419 5.88 1.33 3.83
CA TYR A 419 6.98 0.68 3.08
C TYR A 419 6.59 -0.69 2.53
N ILE A 420 5.86 -1.50 3.29
CA ILE A 420 5.35 -2.78 2.80
C ILE A 420 4.42 -2.57 1.60
N ALA A 421 3.52 -1.59 1.67
CA ALA A 421 2.59 -1.29 0.57
C ALA A 421 3.34 -0.84 -0.69
N GLU A 422 4.30 0.09 -0.58
CA GLU A 422 5.12 0.54 -1.70
C GLU A 422 5.89 -0.62 -2.36
N ARG A 423 6.46 -1.52 -1.55
CA ARG A 423 7.24 -2.66 -2.05
C ARG A 423 6.35 -3.71 -2.69
N LYS A 424 5.14 -3.94 -2.17
CA LYS A 424 4.13 -4.80 -2.81
C LYS A 424 3.72 -4.29 -4.19
N VAL A 425 3.49 -2.98 -4.34
CA VAL A 425 3.20 -2.37 -5.65
C VAL A 425 4.37 -2.57 -6.61
N ALA A 426 5.61 -2.33 -6.15
CA ALA A 426 6.81 -2.56 -6.96
C ALA A 426 6.99 -4.04 -7.35
N ALA A 427 6.72 -4.97 -6.43
CA ALA A 427 6.81 -6.41 -6.68
C ALA A 427 5.73 -6.86 -7.69
N GLN A 428 4.50 -6.34 -7.57
CA GLN A 428 3.43 -6.62 -8.52
C GLN A 428 3.78 -6.14 -9.93
N LYS A 429 4.42 -4.97 -10.06
CA LYS A 429 4.93 -4.49 -11.35
C LYS A 429 5.97 -5.43 -11.95
N CYS A 430 6.85 -6.03 -11.15
CA CYS A 430 7.83 -7.02 -11.62
C CYS A 430 7.15 -8.28 -12.17
N HIS A 431 6.04 -8.72 -11.58
CA HIS A 431 5.30 -9.91 -12.01
C HIS A 431 4.44 -9.70 -13.27
N SER A 432 4.12 -8.45 -13.63
CA SER A 432 3.39 -8.15 -14.87
C SER A 432 4.20 -8.57 -16.10
N ASP A 433 3.55 -9.16 -17.10
CA ASP A 433 4.18 -9.43 -18.41
C ASP A 433 4.25 -8.18 -19.32
N LEU A 434 3.58 -7.10 -18.93
CA LEU A 434 3.44 -5.88 -19.70
C LEU A 434 3.98 -4.68 -18.93
N MET A 435 4.50 -3.69 -19.66
CA MET A 435 4.99 -2.41 -19.17
C MET A 435 4.32 -1.26 -19.87
N THR A 436 4.16 -0.15 -19.17
CA THR A 436 3.81 1.12 -19.83
C THR A 436 4.95 1.60 -20.74
N MET A 437 4.64 2.52 -21.66
CA MET A 437 5.64 3.11 -22.55
C MET A 437 6.75 3.84 -21.77
N GLU A 438 6.41 4.48 -20.66
CA GLU A 438 7.37 5.16 -19.77
C GLU A 438 8.28 4.16 -19.08
N GLU A 439 7.71 3.08 -18.52
CA GLU A 439 8.49 2.01 -17.90
C GLU A 439 9.41 1.33 -18.91
N ALA A 440 8.94 1.06 -20.13
CA ALA A 440 9.76 0.46 -21.18
C ALA A 440 10.91 1.39 -21.62
N ALA A 441 10.67 2.70 -21.73
CA ALA A 441 11.71 3.68 -22.05
C ALA A 441 12.79 3.76 -20.95
N LEU A 442 12.38 3.73 -19.67
CA LEU A 442 13.31 3.67 -18.54
C LEU A 442 14.16 2.40 -18.58
N ARG A 443 13.55 1.24 -18.85
CA ARG A 443 14.30 -0.02 -19.00
C ARG A 443 15.28 -0.01 -20.16
N LEU A 444 14.92 0.62 -21.28
CA LEU A 444 15.84 0.76 -22.41
C LEU A 444 17.06 1.59 -22.03
N ALA A 445 16.89 2.68 -21.26
CA ALA A 445 17.99 3.49 -20.75
C ALA A 445 18.88 2.70 -19.77
N GLU A 446 18.29 1.93 -18.83
CA GLU A 446 19.04 1.04 -17.92
C GLU A 446 19.91 0.03 -18.70
N LEU A 447 19.39 -0.54 -19.78
CA LEU A 447 20.12 -1.48 -20.65
C LEU A 447 21.28 -0.82 -21.42
N GLU A 448 21.16 0.47 -21.72
CA GLU A 448 22.19 1.24 -22.40
C GLU A 448 23.36 1.60 -21.46
N GLU A 449 23.07 1.80 -20.18
CA GLU A 449 24.07 2.10 -19.14
C GLU A 449 24.86 0.88 -18.65
N GLU A 450 24.33 -0.34 -18.80
CA GLU A 450 25.02 -1.59 -18.43
C GLU A 450 26.16 -2.00 -19.40
N LYS A 451 26.44 -1.21 -20.44
CA LYS A 451 27.53 -1.40 -21.42
C LYS A 451 28.69 -0.44 -21.20
#